data_AF-A0A928AAP8-F1
#
_entry.id   AF-A0A928AAP8-F1
#
_cell.length_a   1.000
_cell.length_b   1.000
_cell.length_c   1.000
_cell.angle_alpha   90.00
_cell.angle_beta   90.00
_cell.angle_gamma   90.00
#
_symmetry.space_group_name_H-M   'P 1'
#
loop_
_entity.id
_entity.type
_entity.pdbx_description
1 polymer ?
#
loop_
_entity_poly.entity_id
_entity_poly.type
_entity_poly.pdbx_seq_one_letter_code
_entity_poly.pdbx_strand_id
1 'polypeptide(L)'
;MKKNKISIFNLIVLLAFSAFVLFVAFHHEIYEDEGQSWLIARDLSPIGVIKQMAYEGHSPLWYFILMPFAKLGFPVITENIISCLFAVATVYLILEKIECNKFYKLLFIFSGGMIFWYSVISRPYCMIPFLLILISIYYKDRKDYPYIYSILLALLCQTHMVMLPTAFLLALDYYGYEFIKNKECNKKKIIKGLIIFFVSLIVMCTIVIIAKNMCKITESHNNMRGVTTIKEFFEQIKITYDDTVKNLYGNNSVPNYYKYMFVLILISILISGIKNIKQCIIFFSQFLFTILIHAVSWFVLPARAYLFTVTLFFWILNYKHDKNVYMKNYLLEISFVIIIIMTSISSYKLAFQDIKENYSTSKITAEYIEKNIPKGSTVICTDVDKYQSVVAYLNKNDYKFYIPNRKKYTTYVMFDDIWLNGIKREQILEAINELKKKEKNIYIMNQNLVLIPNLEYKYTSVRGTMKNFYPRYEQYTIYRVKNN
;
A
#
# COMPACT_ATOMS: atom_id res chain seq x y z
N MET A 1 10.64 5.86 -39.28
CA MET A 1 10.43 5.22 -37.96
C MET A 1 11.46 4.11 -37.76
N LYS A 2 12.59 4.37 -37.08
CA LYS A 2 13.48 3.27 -36.65
C LYS A 2 12.75 2.54 -35.51
N LYS A 3 12.41 1.26 -35.70
CA LYS A 3 11.98 0.39 -34.59
C LYS A 3 13.14 0.37 -33.59
N ASN A 4 13.03 1.10 -32.48
CA ASN A 4 13.95 0.96 -31.36
C ASN A 4 13.79 -0.46 -30.85
N LYS A 5 14.65 -1.37 -31.31
CA LYS A 5 14.76 -2.71 -30.73
C LYS A 5 15.28 -2.53 -29.32
N ILE A 6 14.54 -3.05 -28.34
CA ILE A 6 15.00 -3.17 -26.96
C ILE A 6 16.37 -3.83 -26.99
N SER A 7 17.35 -3.24 -26.30
CA SER A 7 18.69 -3.84 -26.24
C SER A 7 18.61 -5.21 -25.55
N ILE A 8 19.45 -6.17 -25.97
CA ILE A 8 19.49 -7.51 -25.37
C ILE A 8 19.66 -7.42 -23.84
N PHE A 9 20.52 -6.50 -23.37
CA PHE A 9 20.69 -6.23 -21.95
C PHE A 9 19.38 -5.80 -21.27
N ASN A 10 18.67 -4.80 -21.81
CA ASN A 10 17.40 -4.34 -21.25
C ASN A 10 16.35 -5.46 -21.25
N LEU A 11 16.31 -6.27 -22.31
CA LEU A 11 15.40 -7.41 -22.41
C LEU A 11 15.70 -8.45 -21.32
N ILE A 12 16.98 -8.81 -21.11
CA ILE A 12 17.38 -9.76 -20.07
C ILE A 12 17.00 -9.24 -18.68
N VAL A 13 17.29 -7.97 -18.38
CA VAL A 13 16.96 -7.38 -17.07
C VAL A 13 15.45 -7.36 -16.85
N LEU A 14 14.67 -6.97 -17.86
CA LEU A 14 13.22 -6.95 -17.78
C LEU A 14 12.65 -8.36 -17.54
N LEU A 15 13.09 -9.35 -18.34
CA LEU A 15 12.64 -10.73 -18.20
C LEU A 15 13.03 -11.33 -16.84
N ALA A 16 14.26 -11.09 -16.36
CA ALA A 16 14.71 -11.55 -15.05
C ALA A 16 13.88 -10.96 -13.91
N PHE A 17 13.64 -9.64 -13.95
CA PHE A 17 12.79 -8.97 -12.96
C PHE A 17 11.35 -9.50 -13.02
N SER A 18 10.74 -9.54 -14.21
CA SER A 18 9.36 -10.02 -14.42
C SER A 18 9.20 -11.46 -13.94
N ALA A 19 10.12 -12.35 -14.31
CA ALA A 19 10.07 -13.75 -13.89
C ALA A 19 10.16 -13.87 -12.36
N PHE A 20 11.05 -13.11 -11.72
CA PHE A 20 11.19 -13.13 -10.26
C PHE A 20 9.91 -12.65 -9.56
N VAL A 21 9.40 -11.46 -9.89
CA VAL A 21 8.23 -10.91 -9.17
C VAL A 21 6.96 -11.71 -9.43
N LEU A 22 6.77 -12.23 -10.65
CA LEU A 22 5.63 -13.11 -10.94
C LEU A 22 5.75 -14.43 -10.19
N PHE A 23 6.95 -15.01 -10.12
CA PHE A 23 7.17 -16.24 -9.37
C PHE A 23 6.82 -16.08 -7.88
N VAL A 24 7.24 -14.98 -7.25
CA VAL A 24 6.87 -14.67 -5.86
C VAL A 24 5.36 -14.44 -5.75
N ALA A 25 4.76 -13.63 -6.63
CA ALA A 25 3.32 -13.33 -6.60
C ALA A 25 2.41 -14.57 -6.78
N PHE A 26 2.87 -15.62 -7.47
CA PHE A 26 2.11 -16.88 -7.58
C PHE A 26 2.16 -17.74 -6.32
N HIS A 27 3.16 -17.54 -5.45
CA HIS A 27 3.26 -18.23 -4.15
C HIS A 27 2.57 -17.41 -3.05
N HIS A 28 2.53 -16.09 -3.19
CA HIS A 28 1.95 -15.17 -2.23
C HIS A 28 0.46 -15.44 -1.94
N GLU A 29 0.11 -15.57 -0.67
CA GLU A 29 -1.29 -15.59 -0.23
C GLU A 29 -1.80 -14.22 0.18
N ILE A 30 -3.03 -13.90 -0.26
CA ILE A 30 -3.74 -12.66 0.04
C ILE A 30 -3.92 -12.49 1.54
N TYR A 31 -3.67 -11.29 2.02
CA TYR A 31 -3.73 -10.98 3.45
C TYR A 31 -4.48 -9.68 3.75
N GLU A 32 -5.33 -9.71 4.79
CA GLU A 32 -6.10 -8.59 5.36
C GLU A 32 -6.52 -7.51 4.33
N ASP A 33 -5.75 -6.41 4.27
CA ASP A 33 -5.95 -5.23 3.42
C ASP A 33 -6.06 -5.53 1.92
N GLU A 34 -5.39 -6.57 1.43
CA GLU A 34 -5.48 -7.06 0.05
C GLU A 34 -6.87 -7.65 -0.20
N GLY A 35 -7.30 -8.56 0.70
CA GLY A 35 -8.65 -9.11 0.69
C GLY A 35 -9.72 -8.02 0.78
N GLN A 36 -9.56 -7.05 1.69
CA GLN A 36 -10.48 -5.90 1.80
C GLN A 36 -10.60 -5.12 0.48
N SER A 37 -9.48 -4.87 -0.20
CA SER A 37 -9.45 -4.12 -1.45
C SER A 37 -10.24 -4.83 -2.56
N TRP A 38 -9.98 -6.13 -2.71
CA TRP A 38 -10.66 -6.97 -3.66
C TRP A 38 -12.17 -7.04 -3.40
N LEU A 39 -12.56 -7.28 -2.15
CA LEU A 39 -13.95 -7.45 -1.75
C LEU A 39 -14.77 -6.17 -1.95
N ILE A 40 -14.21 -5.01 -1.61
CA ILE A 40 -14.83 -3.71 -1.88
C ILE A 40 -15.07 -3.54 -3.39
N ALA A 41 -14.07 -3.82 -4.22
CA ALA A 41 -14.16 -3.68 -5.67
C ALA A 41 -15.18 -4.67 -6.29
N ARG A 42 -15.22 -5.90 -5.79
CA ARG A 42 -16.16 -6.95 -6.19
C ARG A 42 -17.59 -6.57 -5.84
N ASP A 43 -17.81 -6.18 -4.59
CA ASP A 43 -19.14 -6.20 -3.98
C ASP A 43 -19.90 -4.87 -4.05
N LEU A 44 -19.19 -3.74 -4.16
CA LEU A 44 -19.82 -2.43 -4.21
C LEU A 44 -20.03 -1.90 -5.64
N SER A 45 -21.01 -1.02 -5.81
CA SER A 45 -21.15 -0.19 -7.01
C SER A 45 -20.07 0.91 -7.02
N PRO A 46 -19.82 1.60 -8.15
CA PRO A 46 -18.88 2.71 -8.19
C PRO A 46 -19.16 3.79 -7.12
N ILE A 47 -20.42 4.14 -6.91
CA ILE A 47 -20.85 5.08 -5.87
C ILE A 47 -20.64 4.47 -4.47
N GLY A 48 -20.88 3.16 -4.33
CA GLY A 48 -20.61 2.43 -3.08
C GLY A 48 -19.13 2.49 -2.68
N VAL A 49 -18.22 2.32 -3.63
CA VAL A 49 -16.77 2.48 -3.38
C VAL A 49 -16.43 3.87 -2.90
N ILE A 50 -16.94 4.92 -3.56
CA ILE A 50 -16.69 6.31 -3.13
C ILE A 50 -17.18 6.53 -1.68
N LYS A 51 -18.37 6.04 -1.34
CA LYS A 51 -18.89 6.11 0.03
C LYS A 51 -18.03 5.33 1.02
N GLN A 52 -17.52 4.16 0.60
CA GLN A 52 -16.66 3.33 1.43
C GLN A 52 -15.34 4.01 1.79
N MET A 53 -14.82 4.92 0.95
CA MET A 53 -13.55 5.62 1.22
C MET A 53 -13.57 6.46 2.50
N ALA A 54 -14.76 6.86 2.97
CA ALA A 54 -14.94 7.50 4.28
C ALA A 54 -14.53 6.58 5.44
N TYR A 55 -14.56 5.26 5.26
CA TYR A 55 -14.12 4.26 6.23
C TYR A 55 -12.71 3.74 5.96
N GLU A 56 -12.18 3.90 4.74
CA GLU A 56 -10.84 3.40 4.38
C GLU A 56 -9.75 4.46 4.55
N GLY A 57 -10.09 5.75 4.41
CA GLY A 57 -9.09 6.84 4.39
C GLY A 57 -8.18 6.81 3.15
N HIS A 58 -8.51 5.98 2.16
CA HIS A 58 -7.76 5.80 0.92
C HIS A 58 -8.52 6.37 -0.28
N SER A 59 -7.81 6.69 -1.36
CA SER A 59 -8.41 7.12 -2.62
C SER A 59 -9.11 5.95 -3.33
N PRO A 60 -10.21 6.21 -4.08
CA PRO A 60 -10.92 5.17 -4.82
C PRO A 60 -10.17 4.65 -6.06
N LEU A 61 -9.06 5.27 -6.48
CA LEU A 61 -8.37 4.92 -7.74
C LEU A 61 -8.01 3.44 -7.83
N TRP A 62 -7.41 2.87 -6.78
CA TRP A 62 -7.03 1.46 -6.75
C TRP A 62 -8.23 0.54 -6.91
N TYR A 63 -9.30 0.80 -6.17
CA TYR A 63 -10.54 0.03 -6.24
C TYR A 63 -11.18 0.08 -7.62
N PHE A 64 -11.13 1.23 -8.31
CA PHE A 64 -11.63 1.35 -9.68
C PHE A 64 -10.78 0.60 -10.70
N ILE A 65 -9.48 0.44 -10.47
CA ILE A 65 -8.63 -0.42 -11.30
C ILE A 65 -9.00 -1.89 -11.12
N LEU A 66 -9.27 -2.33 -9.89
CA LEU A 66 -9.65 -3.71 -9.58
C LEU A 66 -11.08 -4.06 -10.04
N MET A 67 -12.00 -3.10 -9.97
CA MET A 67 -13.44 -3.32 -10.12
C MET A 67 -13.86 -4.06 -11.40
N PRO A 68 -13.34 -3.74 -12.61
CA PRO A 68 -13.72 -4.47 -13.82
C PRO A 68 -13.43 -5.97 -13.71
N PHE A 69 -12.25 -6.34 -13.20
CA PHE A 69 -11.85 -7.73 -13.06
C PHE A 69 -12.65 -8.45 -11.97
N ALA A 70 -12.79 -7.80 -10.81
CA ALA A 70 -13.54 -8.35 -9.69
C ALA A 70 -15.02 -8.58 -10.06
N LYS A 71 -15.64 -7.69 -10.84
CA LYS A 71 -17.03 -7.85 -11.32
C LYS A 71 -17.19 -8.89 -12.42
N LEU A 72 -16.15 -9.12 -13.22
CA LEU A 72 -16.12 -10.19 -14.22
C LEU A 72 -15.88 -11.58 -13.61
N GLY A 73 -15.71 -11.68 -12.29
CA GLY A 73 -15.54 -12.96 -11.59
C GLY A 73 -14.13 -13.53 -11.68
N PHE A 74 -13.12 -12.69 -11.96
CA PHE A 74 -11.72 -13.12 -11.91
C PHE A 74 -11.34 -13.54 -10.47
N PRO A 75 -10.32 -14.41 -10.29
CA PRO A 75 -9.83 -14.78 -8.97
C PRO A 75 -9.05 -13.64 -8.32
N VAL A 76 -9.00 -13.63 -6.98
CA VAL A 76 -8.36 -12.56 -6.19
C VAL A 76 -6.88 -12.34 -6.55
N ILE A 77 -6.13 -13.38 -6.94
CA ILE A 77 -4.73 -13.24 -7.41
C ILE A 77 -4.53 -12.21 -8.54
N THR A 78 -5.61 -11.85 -9.23
CA THR A 78 -5.60 -10.79 -10.26
C THR A 78 -5.08 -9.45 -9.72
N GLU A 79 -5.31 -9.10 -8.45
CA GLU A 79 -4.75 -7.86 -7.91
C GLU A 79 -3.22 -7.89 -7.76
N ASN A 80 -2.62 -9.03 -7.38
CA ASN A 80 -1.16 -9.20 -7.38
C ASN A 80 -0.60 -9.12 -8.79
N ILE A 81 -1.29 -9.70 -9.78
CA ILE A 81 -0.91 -9.59 -11.20
C ILE A 81 -0.94 -8.12 -11.66
N ILE A 82 -1.97 -7.35 -11.31
CA ILE A 82 -2.06 -5.92 -11.63
C ILE A 82 -0.90 -5.15 -10.98
N SER A 83 -0.59 -5.42 -9.71
CA SER A 83 0.55 -4.83 -9.00
C SER A 83 1.88 -5.14 -9.70
N CYS A 84 2.09 -6.40 -10.09
CA CYS A 84 3.25 -6.83 -10.87
C CYS A 84 3.33 -6.12 -12.23
N LEU A 85 2.20 -5.91 -12.92
CA LEU A 85 2.17 -5.17 -14.19
C LEU A 85 2.62 -3.71 -14.02
N PHE A 86 2.22 -3.02 -12.94
CA PHE A 86 2.73 -1.69 -12.63
C PHE A 86 4.24 -1.71 -12.37
N ALA A 87 4.74 -2.69 -11.63
CA ALA A 87 6.17 -2.82 -11.37
C ALA A 87 6.98 -3.11 -12.65
N VAL A 88 6.53 -4.06 -13.47
CA VAL A 88 7.16 -4.40 -14.76
C VAL A 88 7.12 -3.23 -15.73
N ALA A 89 6.00 -2.50 -15.81
CA ALA A 89 5.89 -1.28 -16.60
C ALA A 89 6.86 -0.20 -16.11
N THR A 90 7.02 -0.04 -14.79
CA THR A 90 8.02 0.87 -14.20
C THR A 90 9.43 0.50 -14.64
N VAL A 91 9.80 -0.79 -14.54
CA VAL A 91 11.13 -1.27 -14.95
C VAL A 91 11.36 -1.07 -16.45
N TYR A 92 10.38 -1.38 -17.28
CA TYR A 92 10.45 -1.12 -18.72
C TYR A 92 10.71 0.35 -19.02
N LEU A 93 9.96 1.26 -18.39
CA LEU A 93 10.16 2.71 -18.56
C LEU A 93 11.54 3.18 -18.08
N ILE A 94 12.05 2.65 -16.97
CA ILE A 94 13.41 2.96 -16.49
C ILE A 94 14.46 2.50 -17.48
N LEU A 95 14.32 1.31 -18.06
CA LEU A 95 15.30 0.76 -18.99
C LEU A 95 15.31 1.53 -20.32
N GLU A 96 14.14 1.86 -20.85
CA GLU A 96 13.98 2.40 -22.21
C GLU A 96 13.89 3.92 -22.30
N LYS A 97 13.40 4.62 -21.26
CA LYS A 97 13.08 6.06 -21.34
C LYS A 97 13.95 6.93 -20.44
N ILE A 98 14.51 6.37 -19.37
CA ILE A 98 15.29 7.14 -18.41
C ILE A 98 16.77 7.17 -18.79
N GLU A 99 17.37 8.37 -18.87
CA GLU A 99 18.80 8.56 -19.16
C GLU A 99 19.66 8.59 -17.89
N CYS A 100 19.74 7.46 -17.18
CA CYS A 100 20.51 7.30 -15.95
C CYS A 100 21.65 6.28 -16.10
N ASN A 101 22.67 6.37 -15.23
CA ASN A 101 23.73 5.36 -15.15
C ASN A 101 23.08 3.98 -14.91
N LYS A 102 23.50 2.97 -15.69
CA LYS A 102 22.99 1.59 -15.62
C LYS A 102 23.10 1.03 -14.20
N PHE A 103 24.15 1.37 -13.46
CA PHE A 103 24.34 0.93 -12.09
C PHE A 103 23.20 1.37 -11.16
N TYR A 104 22.84 2.66 -11.15
CA TYR A 104 21.74 3.15 -10.31
C TYR A 104 20.36 2.63 -10.76
N LYS A 105 20.17 2.42 -12.07
CA LYS A 105 18.95 1.76 -12.58
C LYS A 105 18.83 0.35 -12.01
N LEU A 106 19.88 -0.47 -12.12
CA LEU A 106 19.87 -1.84 -11.63
C LEU A 106 19.66 -1.89 -10.12
N LEU A 107 20.33 -1.02 -9.36
CA LEU A 107 20.13 -0.92 -7.90
C LEU A 107 18.67 -0.62 -7.54
N PHE A 108 18.03 0.32 -8.24
CA PHE A 108 16.62 0.62 -8.00
C PHE A 108 15.69 -0.53 -8.41
N ILE A 109 15.88 -1.09 -9.61
CA ILE A 109 15.07 -2.19 -10.16
C ILE A 109 15.09 -3.39 -9.22
N PHE A 110 16.26 -3.73 -8.69
CA PHE A 110 16.47 -4.87 -7.79
C PHE A 110 16.43 -4.48 -6.30
N SER A 111 15.93 -3.29 -5.97
CA SER A 111 15.77 -2.83 -4.60
C SER A 111 14.65 -3.57 -3.87
N GLY A 112 14.75 -3.64 -2.55
CA GLY A 112 13.73 -4.28 -1.70
C GLY A 112 12.29 -3.78 -1.93
N GLY A 113 12.14 -2.48 -2.21
CA GLY A 113 10.84 -1.91 -2.56
C GLY A 113 10.27 -2.49 -3.84
N MET A 114 11.06 -2.55 -4.91
CA MET A 114 10.60 -3.01 -6.24
C MET A 114 10.41 -4.52 -6.33
N ILE A 115 11.24 -5.31 -5.65
CA ILE A 115 11.19 -6.78 -5.76
C ILE A 115 10.07 -7.42 -4.94
N PHE A 116 9.50 -6.69 -3.97
CA PHE A 116 8.49 -7.25 -3.06
C PHE A 116 7.36 -6.25 -2.77
N TRP A 117 7.65 -5.11 -2.13
CA TRP A 117 6.62 -4.23 -1.58
C TRP A 117 5.78 -3.46 -2.59
N TYR A 118 6.34 -3.14 -3.76
CA TYR A 118 5.65 -2.41 -4.84
C TYR A 118 5.29 -3.30 -6.03
N SER A 119 5.49 -4.62 -5.91
CA SER A 119 5.23 -5.59 -6.97
C SER A 119 4.35 -6.74 -6.51
N VAL A 120 4.73 -7.44 -5.45
CA VAL A 120 4.01 -8.61 -4.94
C VAL A 120 2.81 -8.19 -4.11
N ILE A 121 3.03 -7.32 -3.12
CA ILE A 121 1.98 -6.84 -2.21
C ILE A 121 1.03 -5.90 -2.96
N SER A 122 -0.24 -6.29 -3.12
CA SER A 122 -1.24 -5.64 -3.98
C SER A 122 -1.96 -4.47 -3.29
N ARG A 123 -1.22 -3.38 -3.12
CA ARG A 123 -1.72 -2.14 -2.49
C ARG A 123 -1.57 -0.94 -3.44
N PRO A 124 -2.31 0.17 -3.22
CA PRO A 124 -2.25 1.36 -4.07
C PRO A 124 -0.83 1.95 -4.24
N TYR A 125 0.09 1.61 -3.34
CA TYR A 125 1.48 2.05 -3.37
C TYR A 125 2.25 1.57 -4.61
N CYS A 126 1.86 0.45 -5.24
CA CYS A 126 2.51 -0.08 -6.44
C CYS A 126 2.50 0.92 -7.62
N MET A 127 1.52 1.83 -7.65
CA MET A 127 1.40 2.87 -8.68
C MET A 127 2.40 4.02 -8.49
N ILE A 128 2.96 4.21 -7.30
CA ILE A 128 3.80 5.38 -6.99
C ILE A 128 5.10 5.39 -7.80
N PRO A 129 5.92 4.31 -7.84
CA PRO A 129 7.09 4.26 -8.70
C PRO A 129 6.74 4.52 -10.17
N PHE A 130 5.68 3.88 -10.68
CA PHE A 130 5.23 4.04 -12.06
C PHE A 130 4.93 5.50 -12.41
N LEU A 131 4.11 6.17 -11.58
CA LEU A 131 3.72 7.56 -11.79
C LEU A 131 4.91 8.52 -11.65
N LEU A 132 5.79 8.31 -10.67
CA LEU A 132 6.99 9.15 -10.52
C LEU A 132 7.94 9.02 -11.71
N ILE A 133 8.12 7.82 -12.27
CA ILE A 133 8.92 7.63 -13.49
C ILE A 133 8.27 8.31 -14.69
N LEU A 134 6.95 8.20 -14.86
CA LEU A 134 6.23 8.93 -15.92
C LEU A 134 6.35 10.45 -15.75
N ILE A 135 6.23 10.95 -14.52
CA ILE A 135 6.42 12.37 -14.21
C ILE A 135 7.84 12.81 -14.58
N SER A 136 8.87 12.03 -14.25
CA SER A 136 10.25 12.31 -14.68
C SER A 136 10.41 12.35 -16.19
N ILE A 137 9.81 11.39 -16.92
CA ILE A 137 9.88 11.33 -18.39
C ILE A 137 9.24 12.57 -19.01
N TYR A 138 8.02 12.91 -18.58
CA TYR A 138 7.28 14.06 -19.10
C TYR A 138 7.74 15.39 -18.48
N TYR A 139 8.69 15.39 -17.55
CA TYR A 139 9.14 16.61 -16.89
C TYR A 139 9.70 17.59 -17.92
N LYS A 140 10.57 17.15 -18.85
CA LYS A 140 11.13 18.06 -19.88
C LYS A 140 10.07 18.64 -20.82
N ASP A 141 9.10 17.81 -21.20
CA ASP A 141 8.10 18.13 -22.22
C ASP A 141 6.79 18.66 -21.63
N ARG A 142 6.79 19.00 -20.33
CA ARG A 142 5.59 19.44 -19.58
C ARG A 142 4.93 20.70 -20.17
N LYS A 143 5.69 21.53 -20.89
CA LYS A 143 5.19 22.71 -21.61
C LYS A 143 4.36 22.34 -22.85
N ASP A 144 4.81 21.32 -23.57
CA ASP A 144 4.12 20.82 -24.75
C ASP A 144 2.91 19.98 -24.35
N TYR A 145 3.03 19.22 -23.25
CA TYR A 145 2.00 18.30 -22.73
C TYR A 145 1.53 18.61 -21.30
N PRO A 146 1.03 19.82 -20.99
CA PRO A 146 0.63 20.21 -19.63
C PRO A 146 -0.56 19.41 -19.11
N TYR A 147 -1.47 18.96 -19.99
CA TYR A 147 -2.59 18.12 -19.58
C TYR A 147 -2.13 16.75 -19.11
N ILE A 148 -1.21 16.11 -19.84
CA ILE A 148 -0.62 14.84 -19.45
C ILE A 148 0.10 15.01 -18.10
N TYR A 149 0.94 16.04 -17.98
CA TYR A 149 1.64 16.32 -16.73
C TYR A 149 0.67 16.54 -15.55
N SER A 150 -0.42 17.28 -15.76
CA SER A 150 -1.45 17.50 -14.74
C SER A 150 -2.18 16.22 -14.34
N ILE A 151 -2.52 15.37 -15.31
CA ILE A 151 -3.18 14.09 -15.06
C ILE A 151 -2.24 13.19 -14.24
N LEU A 152 -0.95 13.15 -14.57
CA LEU A 152 0.02 12.37 -13.80
C LEU A 152 0.13 12.86 -12.34
N LEU A 153 0.19 14.17 -12.12
CA LEU A 153 0.19 14.74 -10.76
C LEU A 153 -1.14 14.49 -10.04
N ALA A 154 -2.26 14.58 -10.76
CA ALA A 154 -3.58 14.28 -10.23
C ALA A 154 -3.69 12.80 -9.82
N LEU A 155 -3.19 11.86 -10.63
CA LEU A 155 -3.17 10.44 -10.30
C LEU A 155 -2.22 10.16 -9.13
N LEU A 156 -1.09 10.87 -9.02
CA LEU A 156 -0.16 10.73 -7.89
C LEU A 156 -0.82 11.14 -6.56
N CYS A 157 -1.67 12.17 -6.56
CA CYS A 157 -2.49 12.51 -5.38
C CYS A 157 -3.44 11.37 -4.99
N GLN A 158 -3.90 10.58 -5.96
CA GLN A 158 -4.86 9.48 -5.77
C GLN A 158 -4.20 8.14 -5.46
N THR A 159 -2.86 8.05 -5.35
CA THR A 159 -2.24 6.80 -4.87
C THR A 159 -2.26 6.74 -3.35
N HIS A 160 -1.81 7.80 -2.68
CA HIS A 160 -1.77 7.87 -1.23
C HIS A 160 -1.52 9.30 -0.76
N MET A 161 -2.06 9.68 0.41
CA MET A 161 -1.98 11.06 0.90
C MET A 161 -0.54 11.53 1.14
N VAL A 162 0.36 10.61 1.48
CA VAL A 162 1.79 10.92 1.72
C VAL A 162 2.48 11.49 0.47
N MET A 163 1.90 11.30 -0.72
CA MET A 163 2.42 11.85 -1.98
C MET A 163 1.90 13.27 -2.28
N LEU A 164 0.94 13.79 -1.49
CA LEU A 164 0.39 15.14 -1.69
C LEU A 164 1.45 16.24 -1.71
N PRO A 165 2.43 16.29 -0.78
CA PRO A 165 3.48 17.31 -0.83
C PRO A 165 4.32 17.21 -2.11
N THR A 166 4.64 16.00 -2.56
CA THR A 166 5.42 15.79 -3.79
C THR A 166 4.64 16.31 -4.99
N ALA A 167 3.38 15.90 -5.14
CA ALA A 167 2.54 16.32 -6.24
C ALA A 167 2.30 17.84 -6.24
N PHE A 168 2.03 18.42 -5.07
CA PHE A 168 1.80 19.86 -4.91
C PHE A 168 3.05 20.69 -5.22
N LEU A 169 4.22 20.30 -4.71
CA LEU A 169 5.45 21.05 -4.96
C LEU A 169 5.92 20.94 -6.42
N LEU A 170 5.70 19.79 -7.07
CA LEU A 170 5.94 19.64 -8.50
C LEU A 170 4.96 20.46 -9.36
N ALA A 171 3.69 20.55 -8.94
CA ALA A 171 2.72 21.44 -9.55
C ALA A 171 3.14 22.90 -9.38
N LEU A 172 3.54 23.29 -8.16
CA LEU A 172 3.97 24.64 -7.84
C LEU A 172 5.23 25.06 -8.62
N ASP A 173 6.23 24.17 -8.72
CA ASP A 173 7.43 24.44 -9.51
C ASP A 173 7.10 24.70 -10.97
N TYR A 174 6.25 23.86 -11.57
CA TYR A 174 5.87 24.01 -12.98
C TYR A 174 4.96 25.22 -13.21
N TYR A 175 3.82 25.27 -12.54
CA TYR A 175 2.81 26.29 -12.77
C TYR A 175 3.22 27.65 -12.25
N GLY A 176 3.90 27.71 -11.10
CA GLY A 176 4.48 28.95 -10.59
C GLY A 176 5.49 29.54 -11.57
N TYR A 177 6.33 28.70 -12.18
CA TYR A 177 7.23 29.15 -13.24
C TYR A 177 6.47 29.69 -14.46
N GLU A 178 5.46 28.98 -14.96
CA GLU A 178 4.70 29.40 -16.14
C GLU A 178 3.92 30.70 -15.91
N PHE A 179 3.33 30.91 -14.73
CA PHE A 179 2.59 32.14 -14.43
C PHE A 179 3.49 33.35 -14.17
N ILE A 180 4.60 33.17 -13.45
CA ILE A 180 5.42 34.27 -12.97
C ILE A 180 6.49 34.64 -14.01
N LYS A 181 7.11 33.64 -14.65
CA LYS A 181 8.30 33.84 -15.48
C LYS A 181 8.05 33.71 -16.97
N ASN A 182 7.08 32.91 -17.40
CA ASN A 182 6.81 32.71 -18.82
C ASN A 182 5.71 33.67 -19.34
N LYS A 183 6.11 34.84 -19.84
CA LYS A 183 5.19 35.85 -20.36
C LYS A 183 4.40 35.40 -21.61
N GLU A 184 4.90 34.41 -22.34
CA GLU A 184 4.31 33.87 -23.57
C GLU A 184 3.45 32.62 -23.32
N CYS A 185 3.22 32.24 -22.06
CA CYS A 185 2.48 31.02 -21.75
C CYS A 185 1.02 31.10 -22.22
N ASN A 186 0.50 29.97 -22.71
CA ASN A 186 -0.93 29.86 -23.00
C ASN A 186 -1.70 29.71 -21.68
N LYS A 187 -2.11 30.84 -21.10
CA LYS A 187 -2.80 30.91 -19.80
C LYS A 187 -4.03 29.99 -19.72
N LYS A 188 -4.82 29.86 -20.80
CA LYS A 188 -5.99 28.96 -20.81
C LYS A 188 -5.59 27.49 -20.65
N LYS A 189 -4.51 27.07 -21.33
CA LYS A 189 -3.98 25.69 -21.24
C LYS A 189 -3.49 25.39 -19.82
N ILE A 190 -2.74 26.33 -19.24
CA ILE A 190 -2.20 26.27 -17.88
C ILE A 190 -3.32 26.23 -16.83
N ILE A 191 -4.33 27.11 -16.90
CA ILE A 191 -5.48 27.11 -15.97
C ILE A 191 -6.25 25.80 -16.02
N LYS A 192 -6.53 25.27 -17.22
CA LYS A 192 -7.22 23.97 -17.35
C LYS A 192 -6.40 22.82 -16.75
N GLY A 193 -5.08 22.82 -16.92
CA GLY A 193 -4.19 21.87 -16.27
C GLY A 193 -4.24 21.97 -14.74
N LEU A 194 -4.20 23.18 -14.20
CA LEU A 194 -4.38 23.43 -12.77
C LEU A 194 -5.72 22.93 -12.24
N ILE A 195 -6.83 23.16 -12.96
CA ILE A 195 -8.15 22.68 -12.55
C ILE A 195 -8.13 21.15 -12.41
N ILE A 196 -7.55 20.42 -13.38
CA ILE A 196 -7.43 18.95 -13.30
C ILE A 196 -6.69 18.52 -12.04
N PHE A 197 -5.54 19.15 -11.75
CA PHE A 197 -4.75 18.86 -10.55
C PHE A 197 -5.50 19.18 -9.25
N PHE A 198 -6.06 20.39 -9.14
CA PHE A 198 -6.72 20.85 -7.93
C PHE A 198 -8.02 20.09 -7.63
N VAL A 199 -8.78 19.68 -8.64
CA VAL A 199 -9.95 18.82 -8.44
C VAL A 199 -9.53 17.51 -7.78
N SER A 200 -8.47 16.87 -8.27
CA SER A 200 -7.94 15.64 -7.65
C SER A 200 -7.44 15.88 -6.22
N LEU A 201 -6.69 16.97 -5.99
CA LEU A 201 -6.21 17.33 -4.66
C LEU A 201 -7.37 17.53 -3.67
N ILE A 202 -8.40 18.28 -4.06
CA ILE A 202 -9.59 18.53 -3.24
C ILE A 202 -10.29 17.21 -2.92
N VAL A 203 -10.50 16.34 -3.91
CA VAL A 203 -11.13 15.03 -3.69
C VAL A 203 -10.35 14.22 -2.65
N MET A 204 -9.02 14.16 -2.75
CA MET A 204 -8.20 13.43 -1.80
C MET A 204 -8.27 14.04 -0.39
N CYS A 205 -8.17 15.36 -0.28
CA CYS A 205 -8.28 16.06 1.00
C CYS A 205 -9.66 15.85 1.64
N THR A 206 -10.74 15.90 0.86
CA THR A 206 -12.09 15.64 1.34
C THR A 206 -12.25 14.22 1.89
N ILE A 207 -11.70 13.21 1.21
CA ILE A 207 -11.72 11.82 1.70
C ILE A 207 -11.01 11.73 3.06
N VAL A 208 -9.81 12.31 3.18
CA VAL A 208 -9.05 12.29 4.43
C VAL A 208 -9.80 13.00 5.57
N ILE A 209 -10.42 14.15 5.31
CA ILE A 209 -11.19 14.90 6.31
C ILE A 209 -12.43 14.12 6.77
N ILE A 210 -13.10 13.43 5.85
CA ILE A 210 -14.31 12.65 6.16
C ILE A 210 -13.96 11.33 6.86
N ALA A 211 -12.74 10.82 6.69
CA ALA A 211 -12.24 9.62 7.36
C ALA A 211 -11.93 9.83 8.86
N LYS A 212 -12.91 10.38 9.59
CA LYS A 212 -12.84 10.83 10.99
C LYS A 212 -12.37 9.77 11.97
N ASN A 213 -12.58 8.49 11.66
CA ASN A 213 -12.24 7.38 12.53
C ASN A 213 -10.81 6.85 12.33
N MET A 214 -10.08 7.32 11.32
CA MET A 214 -8.70 6.88 11.05
C MET A 214 -7.75 7.10 12.24
N CYS A 215 -7.86 8.26 12.90
CA CYS A 215 -7.05 8.54 14.09
C CYS A 215 -7.36 7.55 15.23
N LYS A 216 -8.65 7.28 15.50
CA LYS A 216 -9.07 6.33 16.55
C LYS A 216 -8.63 4.89 16.25
N ILE A 217 -8.69 4.48 14.98
CA ILE A 217 -8.22 3.16 14.53
C ILE A 217 -6.72 3.01 14.81
N THR A 218 -5.96 4.03 14.48
CA THR A 218 -4.51 4.04 14.70
C THR A 218 -4.15 4.04 16.20
N GLU A 219 -4.91 4.75 17.04
CA GLU A 219 -4.79 4.68 18.51
C GLU A 219 -5.00 3.26 19.04
N SER A 220 -6.02 2.55 18.55
CA SER A 220 -6.35 1.18 19.00
C SER A 220 -5.28 0.13 18.68
N HIS A 221 -4.55 0.28 17.57
CA HIS A 221 -3.58 -0.71 17.10
C HIS A 221 -2.19 -0.57 17.74
N ASN A 222 -1.81 0.65 18.11
CA ASN A 222 -0.42 0.94 18.49
C ASN A 222 -0.26 1.42 19.94
N ASN A 223 -1.31 1.34 20.78
CA ASN A 223 -1.34 2.06 22.07
C ASN A 223 -0.93 3.54 21.89
N MET A 224 -1.22 4.15 20.74
CA MET A 224 -0.89 5.57 20.56
C MET A 224 -1.78 6.35 21.52
N ARG A 225 -1.15 7.18 22.34
CA ARG A 225 -1.88 8.17 23.12
C ARG A 225 -2.39 9.21 22.14
N GLY A 226 -3.67 9.56 22.22
CA GLY A 226 -4.18 10.74 21.51
C GLY A 226 -3.24 11.90 21.79
N VAL A 227 -2.71 12.52 20.74
CA VAL A 227 -1.73 13.61 20.87
C VAL A 227 -2.47 14.85 21.36
N THR A 228 -2.44 15.08 22.66
CA THR A 228 -3.08 16.25 23.30
C THR A 228 -2.05 17.30 23.71
N THR A 229 -0.78 16.90 23.84
CA THR A 229 0.32 17.78 24.23
C THR A 229 1.47 17.78 23.21
N ILE A 230 2.27 18.84 23.22
CA ILE A 230 3.48 18.95 22.38
C ILE A 230 4.49 17.84 22.72
N LYS A 231 4.58 17.44 23.99
CA LYS A 231 5.47 16.36 24.41
C LYS A 231 5.08 15.02 23.76
N GLU A 232 3.79 14.67 23.82
CA GLU A 232 3.25 13.45 23.18
C GLU A 232 3.49 13.48 21.67
N PHE A 233 3.36 14.64 21.04
CA PHE A 233 3.64 14.80 19.61
C PHE A 233 5.10 14.42 19.27
N PHE A 234 6.08 14.93 20.02
CA PHE A 234 7.49 14.58 19.80
C PHE A 234 7.81 13.11 20.14
N GLU A 235 7.18 12.54 21.17
CA GLU A 235 7.28 11.12 21.47
C GLU A 235 6.77 10.26 20.31
N GLN A 236 5.65 10.66 19.71
CA GLN A 236 5.03 9.96 18.59
C GLN A 236 5.84 10.07 17.30
N ILE A 237 6.49 11.22 17.05
CA ILE A 237 7.48 11.37 15.97
C ILE A 237 8.64 10.40 16.17
N LYS A 238 9.16 10.27 17.40
CA LYS A 238 10.27 9.34 17.70
C LYS A 238 9.88 7.89 17.47
N ILE A 239 8.66 7.49 17.89
CA ILE A 239 8.12 6.15 17.64
C ILE A 239 8.02 5.89 16.14
N THR A 240 7.44 6.84 15.40
CA THR A 240 7.29 6.74 13.94
C THR A 240 8.63 6.62 13.22
N TYR A 241 9.63 7.38 13.65
CA TYR A 241 11.00 7.27 13.15
C TYR A 241 11.57 5.86 13.41
N ASP A 242 11.46 5.37 14.65
CA ASP A 242 11.96 4.06 15.02
C ASP A 242 11.27 2.95 14.22
N ASP A 243 9.95 3.05 14.01
CA ASP A 243 9.19 2.09 13.22
C ASP A 243 9.55 2.16 11.75
N THR A 244 9.80 3.35 11.20
CA THR A 244 10.30 3.51 9.83
C THR A 244 11.62 2.77 9.65
N VAL A 245 12.57 2.95 10.57
CA VAL A 245 13.88 2.28 10.50
C VAL A 245 13.75 0.77 10.69
N LYS A 246 12.91 0.30 11.63
CA LYS A 246 12.59 -1.14 11.80
C LYS A 246 12.02 -1.75 10.53
N ASN A 247 11.07 -1.06 9.89
CA ASN A 247 10.42 -1.49 8.65
C ASN A 247 11.41 -1.59 7.49
N LEU A 248 12.30 -0.60 7.35
CA LEU A 248 13.39 -0.61 6.37
C LEU A 248 14.39 -1.74 6.63
N TYR A 249 14.72 -2.00 7.90
CA TYR A 249 15.58 -3.11 8.30
C TYR A 249 14.89 -4.49 8.22
N GLY A 250 13.56 -4.52 8.28
CA GLY A 250 12.72 -5.71 8.28
C GLY A 250 12.63 -6.46 9.62
N ASN A 251 13.33 -6.04 10.67
CA ASN A 251 13.33 -6.75 11.96
C ASN A 251 13.05 -5.77 13.12
N ASN A 252 12.26 -6.24 14.09
CA ASN A 252 11.88 -5.48 15.29
C ASN A 252 13.09 -5.16 16.19
N SER A 253 14.11 -6.01 16.18
CA SER A 253 15.35 -5.85 16.95
C SER A 253 16.43 -5.12 16.13
N VAL A 254 16.09 -3.94 15.59
CA VAL A 254 17.03 -3.15 14.78
C VAL A 254 18.21 -2.63 15.64
N PRO A 255 19.47 -2.92 15.27
CA PRO A 255 20.62 -2.41 16.01
C PRO A 255 20.74 -0.88 15.96
N ASN A 256 21.25 -0.27 17.03
CA ASN A 256 21.40 1.19 17.11
C ASN A 256 22.29 1.78 16.00
N TYR A 257 23.34 1.07 15.57
CA TYR A 257 24.21 1.53 14.47
C TYR A 257 23.43 1.72 13.17
N TYR A 258 22.39 0.92 12.92
CA TYR A 258 21.56 1.05 11.71
C TYR A 258 20.70 2.31 11.77
N LYS A 259 20.19 2.65 12.97
CA LYS A 259 19.49 3.93 13.21
C LYS A 259 20.42 5.12 13.00
N TYR A 260 21.64 5.10 13.55
CA TYR A 260 22.60 6.19 13.36
C TYR A 260 23.02 6.35 11.90
N MET A 261 23.25 5.23 11.19
CA MET A 261 23.55 5.25 9.76
C MET A 261 22.41 5.88 8.94
N PHE A 262 21.14 5.58 9.28
CA PHE A 262 20.00 6.22 8.64
C PHE A 262 19.97 7.75 8.84
N VAL A 263 20.29 8.25 10.05
CA VAL A 263 20.43 9.70 10.29
C VAL A 263 21.57 10.30 9.46
N LEU A 264 22.73 9.65 9.40
CA LEU A 264 23.85 10.13 8.59
C LEU A 264 23.49 10.22 7.10
N ILE A 265 22.70 9.25 6.60
CA ILE A 265 22.15 9.30 5.24
C ILE A 265 21.25 10.53 5.08
N LEU A 266 20.34 10.83 6.02
CA LEU A 266 19.51 12.03 5.95
C LEU A 266 20.33 13.32 5.92
N ILE A 267 21.35 13.43 6.80
CA ILE A 267 22.26 14.59 6.84
C ILE A 267 23.01 14.73 5.51
N SER A 268 23.53 13.63 4.97
CA SER A 268 24.26 13.64 3.69
C SER A 268 23.37 14.06 2.51
N ILE A 269 22.09 13.67 2.51
CA ILE A 269 21.11 14.08 1.51
C ILE A 269 20.78 15.58 1.67
N LEU A 270 20.66 16.07 2.91
CA LEU A 270 20.43 17.49 3.19
C LEU A 270 21.60 18.35 2.68
N ILE A 271 22.85 17.95 2.95
CA ILE A 271 24.06 18.61 2.44
C ILE A 271 24.08 18.57 0.91
N SER A 272 23.74 17.43 0.32
CA SER A 272 23.61 17.27 -1.13
C SER A 272 22.56 18.21 -1.73
N GLY A 273 21.55 18.56 -0.94
CA GLY A 273 20.46 19.49 -1.28
C GLY A 273 20.89 20.92 -1.52
N ILE A 274 22.06 21.35 -1.02
CA ILE A 274 22.62 22.69 -1.30
C ILE A 274 22.82 22.87 -2.81
N LYS A 275 23.15 21.80 -3.54
CA LYS A 275 23.33 21.82 -4.99
C LYS A 275 22.01 21.83 -5.77
N ASN A 276 20.90 21.43 -5.14
CA ASN A 276 19.57 21.40 -5.77
C ASN A 276 18.48 21.56 -4.70
N ILE A 277 18.27 22.82 -4.29
CA ILE A 277 17.38 23.15 -3.18
C ILE A 277 15.92 22.76 -3.46
N LYS A 278 15.49 22.82 -4.73
CA LYS A 278 14.12 22.47 -5.13
C LYS A 278 13.81 21.01 -4.85
N GLN A 279 14.68 20.11 -5.32
CA GLN A 279 14.50 18.67 -5.12
C GLN A 279 14.71 18.30 -3.64
N CYS A 280 15.61 18.99 -2.94
CA CYS A 280 15.77 18.85 -1.49
C CYS A 280 14.46 19.17 -0.76
N ILE A 281 13.81 20.29 -1.07
CA ILE A 281 12.53 20.68 -0.48
C ILE A 281 11.46 19.63 -0.79
N ILE A 282 11.31 19.20 -2.05
CA ILE A 282 10.34 18.16 -2.43
C ILE A 282 10.54 16.88 -1.59
N PHE A 283 11.78 16.42 -1.50
CA PHE A 283 12.14 15.21 -0.78
C PHE A 283 11.86 15.31 0.72
N PHE A 284 12.39 16.35 1.40
CA PHE A 284 12.20 16.50 2.83
C PHE A 284 10.76 16.86 3.21
N SER A 285 10.03 17.61 2.39
CA SER A 285 8.60 17.83 2.62
C SER A 285 7.80 16.54 2.53
N GLN A 286 8.09 15.65 1.56
CA GLN A 286 7.45 14.34 1.50
C GLN A 286 7.82 13.47 2.70
N PHE A 287 9.10 13.43 3.07
CA PHE A 287 9.58 12.65 4.21
C PHE A 287 8.95 13.12 5.53
N LEU A 288 9.03 14.42 5.83
CA LEU A 288 8.44 15.00 7.05
C LEU A 288 6.93 14.80 7.10
N PHE A 289 6.23 15.03 5.98
CA PHE A 289 4.79 14.79 5.93
C PHE A 289 4.42 13.32 6.15
N THR A 290 5.23 12.39 5.63
CA THR A 290 5.02 10.95 5.87
C THR A 290 5.18 10.62 7.36
N ILE A 291 6.20 11.17 8.03
CA ILE A 291 6.37 11.02 9.48
C ILE A 291 5.20 11.63 10.25
N LEU A 292 4.71 12.82 9.85
CA LEU A 292 3.58 13.48 10.50
C LEU A 292 2.28 12.68 10.35
N ILE A 293 1.96 12.24 9.14
CA ILE A 293 0.77 11.41 8.89
C ILE A 293 0.87 10.11 9.66
N HIS A 294 2.06 9.52 9.75
CA HIS A 294 2.19 8.29 10.51
C HIS A 294 2.14 8.50 12.04
N ALA A 295 2.57 9.67 12.50
CA ALA A 295 2.46 10.03 13.90
C ALA A 295 1.00 10.25 14.32
N VAL A 296 0.15 10.78 13.45
CA VAL A 296 -1.21 11.21 13.83
C VAL A 296 -2.31 10.28 13.33
N SER A 297 -2.17 9.70 12.14
CA SER A 297 -3.29 9.10 11.42
C SER A 297 -3.09 7.64 11.03
N TRP A 298 -1.85 7.17 10.84
CA TRP A 298 -1.59 5.80 10.37
C TRP A 298 -0.30 5.19 10.93
N PHE A 299 -0.27 3.92 11.29
CA PHE A 299 1.00 3.28 11.65
C PHE A 299 1.95 3.11 10.45
N VAL A 300 3.24 2.93 10.70
CA VAL A 300 4.21 2.71 9.61
C VAL A 300 4.07 1.28 9.06
N LEU A 301 3.88 1.17 7.74
CA LEU A 301 3.96 -0.10 7.01
C LEU A 301 5.25 -0.14 6.18
N PRO A 302 5.76 -1.35 5.84
CA PRO A 302 6.97 -1.48 5.06
C PRO A 302 6.89 -0.72 3.73
N ALA A 303 5.87 -0.98 2.90
CA ALA A 303 5.68 -0.30 1.63
C ALA A 303 5.66 1.24 1.74
N ARG A 304 5.22 1.79 2.88
CA ARG A 304 5.25 3.24 3.14
C ARG A 304 6.64 3.73 3.55
N ALA A 305 7.37 2.93 4.33
CA ALA A 305 8.76 3.23 4.69
C ALA A 305 9.69 3.25 3.45
N TYR A 306 9.48 2.33 2.50
CA TYR A 306 10.25 2.28 1.25
C TYR A 306 10.03 3.49 0.33
N LEU A 307 9.02 4.35 0.57
CA LEU A 307 8.76 5.51 -0.29
C LEU A 307 9.94 6.46 -0.33
N PHE A 308 10.69 6.53 0.78
CA PHE A 308 11.96 7.25 0.88
C PHE A 308 12.92 6.88 -0.26
N THR A 309 13.06 5.60 -0.57
CA THR A 309 13.98 5.12 -1.62
C THR A 309 13.49 5.48 -3.02
N VAL A 310 12.17 5.48 -3.24
CA VAL A 310 11.55 5.85 -4.52
C VAL A 310 11.67 7.35 -4.78
N THR A 311 11.36 8.19 -3.79
CA THR A 311 11.50 9.64 -3.92
C THR A 311 12.97 10.05 -4.09
N LEU A 312 13.90 9.36 -3.40
CA LEU A 312 15.33 9.60 -3.57
C LEU A 312 15.80 9.25 -4.99
N PHE A 313 15.36 8.12 -5.53
CA PHE A 313 15.65 7.75 -6.92
C PHE A 313 15.07 8.77 -7.89
N PHE A 314 13.82 9.21 -7.68
CA PHE A 314 13.19 10.27 -8.48
C PHE A 314 14.03 11.56 -8.48
N TRP A 315 14.60 11.96 -7.33
CA TRP A 315 15.53 13.10 -7.29
C TRP A 315 16.75 12.84 -8.19
N ILE A 316 17.42 11.68 -8.06
CA ILE A 316 18.59 11.35 -8.88
C ILE A 316 18.28 11.44 -10.38
N LEU A 317 17.09 11.01 -10.80
CA LEU A 317 16.67 11.11 -12.21
C LEU A 317 16.52 12.56 -12.67
N ASN A 318 15.89 13.40 -11.86
CA ASN A 318 15.61 14.79 -12.20
C ASN A 318 16.81 15.72 -11.98
N TYR A 319 17.86 15.26 -11.30
CA TYR A 319 19.10 16.01 -11.10
C TYR A 319 19.74 16.46 -12.42
N LYS A 320 19.65 15.64 -13.47
CA LYS A 320 20.25 15.90 -14.79
C LYS A 320 19.48 16.90 -15.65
N HIS A 321 18.27 17.31 -15.26
CA HIS A 321 17.44 18.22 -16.07
C HIS A 321 17.67 19.70 -15.74
N ASP A 322 18.43 19.97 -14.68
CA ASP A 322 18.80 21.33 -14.30
C ASP A 322 20.12 21.71 -14.99
N LYS A 323 20.04 22.54 -16.04
CA LYS A 323 21.20 22.96 -16.85
C LYS A 323 22.30 23.66 -16.04
N ASN A 324 21.98 24.16 -14.85
CA ASN A 324 22.89 24.88 -13.96
C ASN A 324 23.67 23.96 -12.99
N VAL A 325 23.39 22.65 -12.97
CA VAL A 325 23.96 21.72 -11.99
C VAL A 325 24.68 20.57 -12.71
N TYR A 326 25.76 20.91 -13.42
CA TYR A 326 26.62 19.92 -14.11
C TYR A 326 27.56 19.15 -13.16
N MET A 327 27.56 19.47 -11.87
CA MET A 327 28.45 18.87 -10.88
C MET A 327 27.87 17.54 -10.38
N LYS A 328 28.60 16.44 -10.56
CA LYS A 328 28.23 15.14 -9.97
C LYS A 328 27.96 15.30 -8.47
N ASN A 329 26.88 14.68 -8.00
CA ASN A 329 26.51 14.67 -6.59
C ASN A 329 26.83 13.31 -5.97
N TYR A 330 28.13 13.00 -5.90
CA TYR A 330 28.61 11.71 -5.39
C TYR A 330 28.09 11.40 -3.99
N LEU A 331 27.90 12.43 -3.15
CA LEU A 331 27.33 12.24 -1.82
C LEU A 331 25.90 11.68 -1.90
N LEU A 332 25.02 12.29 -2.69
CA LEU A 332 23.67 11.79 -2.94
C LEU A 332 23.66 10.37 -3.53
N GLU A 333 24.54 10.11 -4.50
CA GLU A 333 24.67 8.80 -5.15
C GLU A 333 25.13 7.73 -4.16
N ILE A 334 26.13 8.01 -3.32
CA ILE A 334 26.62 7.11 -2.26
C ILE A 334 25.51 6.86 -1.24
N SER A 335 24.81 7.88 -0.79
CA SER A 335 23.69 7.76 0.14
C SER A 335 22.57 6.87 -0.41
N PHE A 336 22.28 7.01 -1.71
CA PHE A 336 21.34 6.13 -2.41
C PHE A 336 21.83 4.68 -2.46
N VAL A 337 23.10 4.43 -2.79
CA VAL A 337 23.66 3.08 -2.80
C VAL A 337 23.57 2.44 -1.42
N ILE A 338 23.98 3.16 -0.37
CA ILE A 338 23.98 2.66 1.01
C ILE A 338 22.54 2.32 1.45
N ILE A 339 21.57 3.21 1.23
CA ILE A 339 20.18 2.94 1.66
C ILE A 339 19.57 1.76 0.90
N ILE A 340 19.86 1.58 -0.40
CA ILE A 340 19.37 0.44 -1.16
C ILE A 340 19.98 -0.87 -0.62
N ILE A 341 21.28 -0.90 -0.35
CA ILE A 341 21.94 -2.10 0.21
C ILE A 341 21.35 -2.44 1.58
N MET A 342 21.24 -1.45 2.46
CA MET A 342 20.68 -1.58 3.80
C MET A 342 19.29 -2.21 3.81
N THR A 343 18.44 -1.79 2.87
CA THR A 343 17.02 -2.17 2.82
C THR A 343 16.75 -3.42 1.99
N SER A 344 17.61 -3.76 1.04
CA SER A 344 17.31 -4.87 0.12
C SER A 344 17.43 -6.24 0.80
N ILE A 345 18.41 -6.42 1.70
CA ILE A 345 18.66 -7.73 2.36
C ILE A 345 17.40 -8.28 3.03
N SER A 346 16.64 -7.42 3.71
CA SER A 346 15.42 -7.80 4.43
C SER A 346 14.30 -8.20 3.48
N SER A 347 14.11 -7.43 2.41
CA SER A 347 13.07 -7.69 1.42
C SER A 347 13.32 -8.95 0.60
N TYR A 348 14.57 -9.26 0.24
CA TYR A 348 14.89 -10.54 -0.41
C TYR A 348 14.60 -11.71 0.52
N LYS A 349 14.96 -11.61 1.81
CA LYS A 349 14.62 -12.65 2.80
C LYS A 349 13.11 -12.85 2.89
N LEU A 350 12.33 -11.77 2.92
CA LEU A 350 10.87 -11.84 2.93
C LEU A 350 10.33 -12.50 1.66
N ALA A 351 10.77 -12.10 0.48
CA ALA A 351 10.34 -12.70 -0.78
C ALA A 351 10.65 -14.20 -0.85
N PHE A 352 11.82 -14.64 -0.38
CA PHE A 352 12.16 -16.06 -0.33
C PHE A 352 11.40 -16.83 0.74
N GLN A 353 11.05 -16.19 1.85
CA GLN A 353 10.18 -16.79 2.87
C GLN A 353 8.76 -16.96 2.31
N ASP A 354 8.25 -15.96 1.60
CA ASP A 354 6.95 -15.97 0.94
C ASP A 354 6.78 -17.11 -0.08
N ILE A 355 7.89 -17.52 -0.70
CA ILE A 355 7.92 -18.68 -1.60
C ILE A 355 7.87 -20.01 -0.82
N LYS A 356 8.50 -20.07 0.36
CA LYS A 356 8.77 -21.31 1.10
C LYS A 356 7.74 -21.62 2.18
N GLU A 357 7.15 -20.58 2.74
CA GLU A 357 6.25 -20.60 3.87
C GLU A 357 5.02 -19.79 3.50
N ASN A 358 3.85 -20.21 3.98
CA ASN A 358 2.62 -19.45 3.70
C ASN A 358 2.74 -18.03 4.26
N TYR A 359 2.50 -17.03 3.42
CA TYR A 359 2.31 -15.64 3.80
C TYR A 359 1.07 -15.46 4.65
N SER A 360 0.01 -16.19 4.32
CA SER A 360 -1.22 -16.19 5.08
C SER A 360 -1.83 -17.58 5.03
N THR A 361 -2.47 -17.96 6.12
CA THR A 361 -3.29 -19.17 6.19
C THR A 361 -4.69 -18.97 5.62
N SER A 362 -4.98 -17.79 5.05
CA SER A 362 -6.26 -17.43 4.44
C SER A 362 -6.66 -18.39 3.32
N LYS A 363 -5.75 -18.68 2.39
CA LYS A 363 -5.99 -19.55 1.23
C LYS A 363 -6.33 -20.98 1.65
N ILE A 364 -5.52 -21.58 2.52
CA ILE A 364 -5.75 -22.95 3.02
C ILE A 364 -7.05 -23.01 3.84
N THR A 365 -7.37 -21.95 4.57
CA THR A 365 -8.66 -21.85 5.29
C THR A 365 -9.84 -21.80 4.31
N ALA A 366 -9.72 -21.03 3.22
CA ALA A 366 -10.74 -21.00 2.17
C ALA A 366 -10.90 -22.37 1.50
N GLU A 367 -9.80 -23.03 1.13
CA GLU A 367 -9.81 -24.39 0.57
C GLU A 367 -10.49 -25.39 1.52
N TYR A 368 -10.25 -25.27 2.83
CA TYR A 368 -10.95 -26.08 3.83
C TYR A 368 -12.46 -25.82 3.81
N ILE A 369 -12.88 -24.56 3.74
CA ILE A 369 -14.30 -24.17 3.68
C ILE A 369 -14.95 -24.75 2.42
N GLU A 370 -14.34 -24.58 1.25
CA GLU A 370 -14.87 -25.10 -0.02
C GLU A 370 -15.05 -26.63 -0.02
N LYS A 371 -14.10 -27.34 0.58
CA LYS A 371 -14.10 -28.81 0.60
C LYS A 371 -15.04 -29.40 1.65
N ASN A 372 -15.17 -28.76 2.82
CA ASN A 372 -15.79 -29.38 3.99
C ASN A 372 -17.08 -28.70 4.47
N ILE A 373 -17.35 -27.46 4.05
CA ILE A 373 -18.54 -26.71 4.47
C ILE A 373 -19.56 -26.70 3.33
N PRO A 374 -20.81 -27.16 3.56
CA PRO A 374 -21.84 -27.17 2.52
C PRO A 374 -22.12 -25.78 1.95
N LYS A 375 -22.29 -25.69 0.63
CA LYS A 375 -22.75 -24.45 -0.03
C LYS A 375 -24.11 -24.00 0.52
N GLY A 376 -24.33 -22.68 0.57
CA GLY A 376 -25.48 -22.04 1.20
C GLY A 376 -25.38 -21.90 2.72
N SER A 377 -24.30 -22.38 3.36
CA SER A 377 -24.08 -22.22 4.80
C SER A 377 -23.84 -20.76 5.18
N THR A 378 -24.24 -20.40 6.40
CA THR A 378 -23.93 -19.11 7.01
C THR A 378 -22.70 -19.24 7.90
N VAL A 379 -21.69 -18.41 7.66
CA VAL A 379 -20.47 -18.29 8.46
C VAL A 379 -20.53 -16.99 9.25
N ILE A 380 -20.60 -17.10 10.57
CA ILE A 380 -20.51 -15.96 11.49
C ILE A 380 -19.03 -15.59 11.63
N CYS A 381 -18.65 -14.38 11.23
CA CYS A 381 -17.27 -13.91 11.34
C CYS A 381 -17.12 -13.08 12.61
N THR A 382 -16.21 -13.51 13.50
CA THR A 382 -16.06 -12.94 14.84
C THR A 382 -14.78 -12.14 15.04
N ASP A 383 -13.83 -12.23 14.11
CA ASP A 383 -12.68 -11.32 14.03
C ASP A 383 -12.84 -10.46 12.78
N VAL A 384 -13.09 -9.17 13.01
CA VAL A 384 -13.58 -8.28 11.97
C VAL A 384 -12.52 -7.90 10.95
N ASP A 385 -11.23 -7.88 11.29
CA ASP A 385 -10.14 -7.45 10.41
C ASP A 385 -9.51 -8.58 9.58
N LYS A 386 -9.66 -9.84 9.98
CA LYS A 386 -8.95 -10.96 9.32
C LYS A 386 -9.79 -11.77 8.35
N TYR A 387 -11.11 -11.82 8.53
CA TYR A 387 -11.94 -12.74 7.74
C TYR A 387 -11.95 -12.42 6.23
N GLN A 388 -11.67 -11.18 5.84
CA GLN A 388 -11.68 -10.71 4.46
C GLN A 388 -10.72 -11.50 3.56
N SER A 389 -9.52 -11.80 4.06
CA SER A 389 -8.49 -12.54 3.30
C SER A 389 -8.98 -13.92 2.88
N VAL A 390 -9.70 -14.62 3.77
CA VAL A 390 -10.35 -15.90 3.50
C VAL A 390 -11.51 -15.72 2.51
N VAL A 391 -12.39 -14.75 2.76
CA VAL A 391 -13.59 -14.52 1.94
C VAL A 391 -13.25 -14.08 0.52
N ALA A 392 -12.09 -13.47 0.28
CA ALA A 392 -11.64 -13.06 -1.03
C ALA A 392 -11.37 -14.25 -1.97
N TYR A 393 -10.95 -15.40 -1.42
CA TYR A 393 -10.77 -16.65 -2.18
C TYR A 393 -12.08 -17.37 -2.50
N LEU A 394 -13.12 -17.14 -1.69
CA LEU A 394 -14.39 -17.86 -1.80
C LEU A 394 -15.33 -17.21 -2.82
N ASN A 395 -16.10 -18.04 -3.51
CA ASN A 395 -17.19 -17.57 -4.36
C ASN A 395 -18.29 -16.94 -3.49
N LYS A 396 -18.62 -15.67 -3.77
CA LYS A 396 -19.63 -14.89 -3.03
C LYS A 396 -21.00 -15.58 -2.96
N ASN A 397 -21.36 -16.36 -3.97
CA ASN A 397 -22.68 -17.01 -4.04
C ASN A 397 -22.75 -18.33 -3.28
N ASP A 398 -21.61 -18.90 -2.89
CA ASP A 398 -21.56 -20.21 -2.24
C ASP A 398 -21.74 -20.12 -0.72
N TYR A 399 -21.45 -18.98 -0.09
CA TYR A 399 -21.49 -18.81 1.36
C TYR A 399 -22.01 -17.44 1.78
N LYS A 400 -22.71 -17.38 2.92
CA LYS A 400 -23.18 -16.11 3.52
C LYS A 400 -22.31 -15.77 4.72
N PHE A 401 -21.74 -14.56 4.76
CA PHE A 401 -20.88 -14.12 5.86
C PHE A 401 -21.63 -13.11 6.74
N TYR A 402 -21.82 -13.43 8.02
CA TYR A 402 -22.61 -12.64 8.95
C TYR A 402 -21.74 -11.98 10.01
N ILE A 403 -21.92 -10.68 10.23
CA ILE A 403 -21.19 -9.89 11.22
C ILE A 403 -22.10 -9.60 12.43
N PRO A 404 -21.86 -10.22 13.61
CA PRO A 404 -22.73 -10.14 14.78
C PRO A 404 -23.06 -8.73 15.25
N ASN A 405 -22.05 -7.89 15.48
CA ASN A 405 -22.24 -6.54 16.03
C ASN A 405 -22.98 -5.58 15.06
N ARG A 406 -23.08 -5.94 13.77
CA ARG A 406 -23.82 -5.19 12.75
C ARG A 406 -25.16 -5.81 12.38
N LYS A 407 -25.43 -7.03 12.83
CA LYS A 407 -26.57 -7.86 12.42
C LYS A 407 -26.79 -7.89 10.91
N LYS A 408 -25.70 -7.99 10.14
CA LYS A 408 -25.73 -7.84 8.68
C LYS A 408 -24.82 -8.85 8.00
N TYR A 409 -25.26 -9.30 6.82
CA TYR A 409 -24.42 -10.04 5.89
C TYR A 409 -23.49 -9.08 5.13
N THR A 410 -22.19 -9.28 5.26
CA THR A 410 -21.18 -8.52 4.53
C THR A 410 -19.90 -9.34 4.37
N THR A 411 -19.16 -9.02 3.33
CA THR A 411 -17.92 -9.67 2.92
C THR A 411 -16.69 -8.77 3.15
N TYR A 412 -16.92 -7.48 3.36
CA TYR A 412 -15.90 -6.46 3.60
C TYR A 412 -16.21 -5.71 4.92
N VAL A 413 -15.21 -5.00 5.43
CA VAL A 413 -15.29 -4.28 6.71
C VAL A 413 -15.61 -2.81 6.51
N MET A 414 -16.27 -2.22 7.51
CA MET A 414 -16.34 -0.77 7.65
C MET A 414 -15.60 -0.41 8.94
N PHE A 415 -14.49 0.32 8.82
CA PHE A 415 -13.71 0.77 9.96
C PHE A 415 -14.37 2.00 10.61
N ASP A 416 -15.41 1.76 11.40
CA ASP A 416 -16.16 2.76 12.16
C ASP A 416 -16.11 2.48 13.68
N ASP A 417 -16.89 3.23 14.46
CA ASP A 417 -16.96 3.03 15.92
C ASP A 417 -17.53 1.65 16.32
N ILE A 418 -18.35 1.00 15.47
CA ILE A 418 -18.85 -0.36 15.74
C ILE A 418 -17.70 -1.36 15.63
N TRP A 419 -16.82 -1.18 14.64
CA TRP A 419 -15.61 -1.99 14.51
C TRP A 419 -14.65 -1.78 15.69
N LEU A 420 -14.41 -0.54 16.12
CA LEU A 420 -13.52 -0.21 17.24
C LEU A 420 -13.95 -0.86 18.56
N ASN A 421 -15.25 -1.02 18.79
CA ASN A 421 -15.78 -1.68 19.98
C ASN A 421 -15.62 -3.20 19.98
N GLY A 422 -15.12 -3.79 18.89
CA GLY A 422 -15.00 -5.23 18.71
C GLY A 422 -16.35 -5.95 18.65
N ILE A 423 -16.29 -7.28 18.60
CA ILE A 423 -17.47 -8.15 18.71
C ILE A 423 -17.49 -8.74 20.12
N LYS A 424 -18.57 -8.46 20.86
CA LYS A 424 -18.78 -8.99 22.20
C LYS A 424 -19.38 -10.39 22.16
N ARG A 425 -19.10 -11.19 23.18
CA ARG A 425 -19.59 -12.57 23.31
C ARG A 425 -21.12 -12.65 23.24
N GLU A 426 -21.82 -11.72 23.88
CA GLU A 426 -23.29 -11.69 23.91
C GLU A 426 -23.87 -11.52 22.50
N GLN A 427 -23.22 -10.70 21.66
CA GLN A 427 -23.65 -10.48 20.27
C GLN A 427 -23.46 -11.73 19.42
N ILE A 428 -22.42 -12.52 19.69
CA ILE A 428 -22.20 -13.81 19.02
C ILE A 428 -23.31 -14.80 19.41
N LEU A 429 -23.64 -14.89 20.70
CA LEU A 429 -24.71 -15.76 21.19
C LEU A 429 -26.09 -15.35 20.63
N GLU A 430 -26.37 -14.04 20.59
CA GLU A 430 -27.58 -13.51 19.98
C GLU A 430 -27.66 -13.87 18.50
N ALA A 431 -26.57 -13.67 17.74
CA ALA A 431 -26.48 -14.05 16.33
C ALA A 431 -26.75 -15.54 16.11
N ILE A 432 -26.16 -16.42 16.94
CA ILE A 432 -26.40 -17.87 16.87
C ILE A 432 -27.89 -18.16 17.08
N ASN A 433 -28.50 -17.59 18.11
CA ASN A 433 -29.90 -17.84 18.45
C ASN A 433 -30.87 -17.33 17.39
N GLU A 434 -30.59 -16.17 16.79
CA GLU A 434 -31.38 -15.62 15.69
C GLU A 434 -31.25 -16.46 14.41
N LEU A 435 -30.02 -16.84 14.05
CA LEU A 435 -29.75 -17.57 12.81
C LEU A 435 -30.24 -19.02 12.87
N LYS A 436 -30.19 -19.69 14.02
CA LYS A 436 -30.74 -21.05 14.20
C LYS A 436 -32.23 -21.16 13.84
N LYS A 437 -32.97 -20.06 13.97
CA LYS A 437 -34.40 -20.01 13.61
C LYS A 437 -34.63 -20.05 12.09
N LYS A 438 -33.61 -19.73 11.28
CA LYS A 438 -33.74 -19.46 9.84
C LYS A 438 -32.81 -20.31 8.98
N GLU A 439 -31.66 -20.71 9.50
CA GLU A 439 -30.58 -21.36 8.77
C GLU A 439 -30.24 -22.71 9.41
N LYS A 440 -30.07 -23.76 8.58
CA LYS A 440 -29.78 -25.12 9.05
C LYS A 440 -28.29 -25.38 9.29
N ASN A 441 -27.43 -24.71 8.52
CA ASN A 441 -25.98 -24.91 8.53
C ASN A 441 -25.27 -23.61 8.93
N ILE A 442 -24.87 -23.53 10.19
CA ILE A 442 -24.24 -22.34 10.77
C ILE A 442 -22.84 -22.71 11.26
N TYR A 443 -21.87 -21.90 10.86
CA TYR A 443 -20.47 -22.01 11.26
C TYR A 443 -20.00 -20.70 11.86
N ILE A 444 -18.92 -20.73 12.62
CA ILE A 444 -18.27 -19.56 13.19
C ILE A 444 -16.81 -19.58 12.78
N MET A 445 -16.30 -18.42 12.34
CA MET A 445 -14.91 -18.21 11.94
C MET A 445 -14.28 -17.08 12.74
N ASN A 446 -13.11 -17.37 13.32
CA ASN A 446 -12.18 -16.47 14.01
C ASN A 446 -12.62 -15.95 15.38
N GLN A 447 -12.48 -16.77 16.41
CA GLN A 447 -12.17 -16.41 17.80
C GLN A 447 -11.85 -17.70 18.56
N ASN A 448 -11.07 -17.64 19.64
CA ASN A 448 -10.86 -18.79 20.52
C ASN A 448 -12.09 -18.95 21.45
N LEU A 449 -13.09 -19.70 21.00
CA LEU A 449 -14.43 -19.75 21.60
C LEU A 449 -14.64 -20.96 22.52
N VAL A 450 -13.58 -21.42 23.21
CA VAL A 450 -13.60 -22.63 24.07
C VAL A 450 -14.78 -22.66 25.06
N LEU A 451 -15.30 -21.48 25.45
CA LEU A 451 -16.36 -21.34 26.44
C LEU A 451 -17.78 -21.20 25.87
N ILE A 452 -18.01 -21.14 24.56
CA ILE A 452 -19.38 -21.05 24.01
C ILE A 452 -20.01 -22.47 23.94
N PRO A 453 -21.17 -22.71 24.59
CA PRO A 453 -21.84 -24.01 24.54
C PRO A 453 -22.28 -24.39 23.12
N ASN A 454 -22.37 -25.70 22.83
CA ASN A 454 -22.92 -26.26 21.59
C ASN A 454 -22.13 -25.93 20.30
N LEU A 455 -20.84 -25.66 20.42
CA LEU A 455 -19.91 -25.59 19.30
C LEU A 455 -19.21 -26.93 19.10
N GLU A 456 -19.13 -27.37 17.84
CA GLU A 456 -18.33 -28.51 17.41
C GLU A 456 -17.08 -27.98 16.70
N TYR A 457 -15.91 -28.29 17.23
CA TYR A 457 -14.64 -27.95 16.57
C TYR A 457 -14.52 -28.63 15.21
N LYS A 458 -14.05 -27.89 14.19
CA LYS A 458 -13.86 -28.43 12.84
C LYS A 458 -12.43 -28.28 12.34
N TYR A 459 -11.84 -27.10 12.47
CA TYR A 459 -10.55 -26.80 11.84
C TYR A 459 -9.86 -25.63 12.50
N THR A 460 -8.53 -25.67 12.53
CA THR A 460 -7.69 -24.51 12.84
C THR A 460 -6.54 -24.47 11.88
N SER A 461 -6.28 -23.31 11.29
CA SER A 461 -4.99 -22.99 10.70
C SER A 461 -4.26 -22.02 11.62
N VAL A 462 -2.95 -22.23 11.78
CA VAL A 462 -2.09 -21.32 12.54
C VAL A 462 -0.88 -21.01 11.70
N ARG A 463 -0.59 -19.73 11.54
CA ARG A 463 0.71 -19.22 11.13
C ARG A 463 1.47 -18.81 12.39
N GLY A 464 2.55 -19.51 12.70
CA GLY A 464 3.45 -19.11 13.77
C GLY A 464 4.05 -17.73 13.51
N THR A 465 4.46 -17.02 14.56
CA THR A 465 5.20 -15.76 14.38
C THR A 465 6.48 -16.04 13.59
N MET A 466 6.63 -15.39 12.43
CA MET A 466 7.90 -15.39 11.72
C MET A 466 8.97 -14.90 12.71
N LYS A 467 9.88 -15.79 13.11
CA LYS A 467 10.81 -15.59 14.25
C LYS A 467 11.66 -14.32 14.16
N ASN A 468 11.77 -13.70 12.97
CA ASN A 468 12.71 -12.61 12.71
C ASN A 468 12.15 -11.43 11.88
N PHE A 469 10.94 -11.51 11.31
CA PHE A 469 10.42 -10.49 10.39
C PHE A 469 8.92 -10.32 10.59
N TYR A 470 8.47 -9.13 10.99
CA TYR A 470 7.05 -8.78 11.21
C TYR A 470 6.24 -9.91 11.88
N PRO A 471 6.37 -10.11 13.21
CA PRO A 471 5.69 -11.20 13.91
C PRO A 471 4.17 -10.97 13.86
N ARG A 472 3.52 -11.51 12.83
CA ARG A 472 2.07 -11.51 12.69
C ARG A 472 1.60 -12.93 12.94
N TYR A 473 1.11 -13.15 14.15
CA TYR A 473 0.37 -14.35 14.48
C TYR A 473 -0.97 -14.28 13.75
N GLU A 474 -1.24 -15.28 12.93
CA GLU A 474 -2.50 -15.40 12.22
C GLU A 474 -3.09 -16.77 12.53
N GLN A 475 -4.36 -16.78 12.92
CA GLN A 475 -5.07 -18.01 13.21
C GLN A 475 -6.50 -17.89 12.74
N TYR A 476 -6.95 -18.89 11.98
CA TYR A 476 -8.36 -19.08 11.68
C TYR A 476 -8.85 -20.35 12.37
N THR A 477 -9.93 -20.24 13.13
CA THR A 477 -10.57 -21.39 13.77
C THR A 477 -12.03 -21.45 13.34
N ILE A 478 -12.47 -22.64 12.90
CA ILE A 478 -13.82 -22.91 12.42
C ILE A 478 -14.53 -23.84 13.39
N TYR A 479 -15.73 -23.42 13.80
CA TYR A 479 -16.66 -24.23 14.58
C TYR A 479 -17.97 -24.41 13.82
N ARG A 480 -18.58 -25.60 13.93
CA ARG A 480 -19.97 -25.82 13.53
C ARG A 480 -20.87 -25.58 14.74
N VAL A 481 -21.96 -24.85 14.55
CA VAL A 481 -22.99 -24.71 15.58
C VAL A 481 -23.89 -25.94 15.54
N LYS A 482 -24.01 -26.66 16.66
CA LYS A 482 -24.92 -27.82 16.75
C LYS A 482 -26.38 -27.36 16.81
N ASN A 483 -27.25 -28.03 16.06
CA ASN A 483 -28.69 -27.95 16.29
C ASN A 483 -28.98 -28.79 17.54
N ASN A 484 -29.71 -28.19 18.49
CA ASN A 484 -30.15 -28.91 19.69
C ASN A 484 -31.24 -29.90 19.34
#